data_AF-A0A673KBF4-F1
#
_entry.id   AF-A0A673KBF4-F1
#
_cell.length_a   1.000
_cell.length_b   1.000
_cell.length_c   1.000
_cell.angle_alpha   90.00
_cell.angle_beta   90.00
_cell.angle_gamma   90.00
#
_symmetry.space_group_name_H-M   'P 1'
#
loop_
_entity.id
_entity.type
_entity.pdbx_description
1 polymer ?
#
loop_
_entity_poly.entity_id
_entity_poly.type
_entity_poly.pdbx_seq_one_letter_code
_entity_poly.pdbx_strand_id
1 'polypeptide(L)'
;MICGQTTQDNRTAFEERPNVTYEDKENFQTSQDFQISYSHCHEEMLKNYGGQCWEIFNDSMSELGKENWCNMEMVIRNYHKLTECIEFICNALGCFYPNRVVEQLFVRIHRQYFSSCNNEEDLPDAPAGVVLVSTLLPILLIPFIVYIVVWKSSLRD
;
A
#
# COMPACT_ATOMS: atom_id res chain seq x y z
N MET A 1 -22.05 42.55 -2.29
CA MET A 1 -23.44 42.40 -2.79
C MET A 1 -23.65 40.93 -3.07
N ILE A 2 -24.17 40.22 -2.08
CA ILE A 2 -25.50 39.58 -2.01
C ILE A 2 -25.52 38.19 -2.68
N CYS A 3 -25.67 37.19 -1.82
CA CYS A 3 -26.03 35.81 -2.11
C CYS A 3 -27.41 35.71 -2.78
N GLY A 4 -27.58 34.75 -3.68
CA GLY A 4 -28.88 34.22 -4.06
C GLY A 4 -28.95 32.75 -3.63
N GLN A 5 -29.71 32.46 -2.58
CA GLN A 5 -30.19 31.10 -2.27
C GLN A 5 -31.53 30.88 -2.96
N THR A 6 -31.73 29.68 -3.51
CA THR A 6 -32.98 28.94 -3.31
C THR A 6 -32.65 27.47 -3.00
N THR A 7 -33.20 27.01 -1.88
CA THR A 7 -33.37 25.67 -1.32
C THR A 7 -34.03 24.69 -2.32
N GLN A 8 -33.95 23.35 -2.30
CA GLN A 8 -33.45 22.32 -1.39
C GLN A 8 -33.59 20.95 -2.10
N ASP A 9 -32.58 20.09 -2.06
CA ASP A 9 -32.82 18.64 -1.93
C ASP A 9 -31.73 18.04 -1.04
N ASN A 10 -32.18 17.47 0.07
CA ASN A 10 -31.36 16.85 1.09
C ASN A 10 -31.06 15.42 0.63
N ARG A 11 -29.88 15.20 0.06
CA ARG A 11 -29.18 13.92 0.20
C ARG A 11 -27.75 14.22 0.60
N THR A 12 -27.46 13.96 1.87
CA THR A 12 -26.11 13.74 2.38
C THR A 12 -25.50 12.55 1.64
N ALA A 13 -24.97 12.80 0.44
CA ALA A 13 -23.88 12.02 -0.09
C ALA A 13 -22.61 12.64 0.50
N PHE A 14 -22.30 12.24 1.73
CA PHE A 14 -20.96 12.40 2.26
C PHE A 14 -20.08 11.57 1.32
N GLU A 15 -19.29 12.24 0.48
CA GLU A 15 -18.31 11.58 -0.37
C GLU A 15 -17.22 11.05 0.55
N GLU A 16 -17.52 9.89 1.13
CA GLU A 16 -16.63 9.12 1.96
C GLU A 16 -15.44 8.74 1.08
N ARG A 17 -14.33 9.47 1.24
CA ARG A 17 -13.08 9.11 0.59
C ARG A 17 -12.74 7.71 1.11
N PRO A 18 -12.70 6.68 0.24
CA PRO A 18 -12.35 5.35 0.70
C PRO A 18 -10.96 5.44 1.33
N ASN A 19 -10.87 5.09 2.60
CA ASN A 19 -9.62 5.10 3.34
C ASN A 19 -8.78 3.93 2.82
N VAL A 20 -7.70 4.23 2.09
CA VAL A 20 -6.87 3.27 1.34
C VAL A 20 -5.91 2.50 2.27
N THR A 21 -5.93 2.77 3.57
CA THR A 21 -5.00 2.21 4.56
C THR A 21 -5.48 0.94 5.27
N TYR A 22 -6.55 0.29 4.80
CA TYR A 22 -7.07 -0.96 5.39
C TYR A 22 -6.80 -2.16 4.47
N GLU A 23 -5.73 -2.89 4.75
CA GLU A 23 -5.44 -4.21 4.18
C GLU A 23 -6.08 -5.32 5.04
N ASP A 24 -7.40 -5.51 4.98
CA ASP A 24 -8.06 -6.59 5.75
C ASP A 24 -8.86 -7.56 4.87
N LYS A 25 -8.56 -7.65 3.57
CA LYS A 25 -9.17 -8.66 2.67
C LYS A 25 -8.19 -9.40 1.76
N GLU A 26 -6.94 -9.52 2.17
CA GLU A 26 -6.03 -10.50 1.59
C GLU A 26 -6.39 -11.89 2.16
N ASN A 27 -7.35 -12.57 1.53
CA ASN A 27 -7.54 -14.00 1.78
C ASN A 27 -6.33 -14.75 1.21
N PHE A 28 -5.28 -14.88 2.01
CA PHE A 28 -3.99 -15.44 1.59
C PHE A 28 -4.08 -16.91 1.12
N GLN A 29 -5.22 -17.58 1.32
CA GLN A 29 -5.46 -18.93 0.80
C GLN A 29 -6.95 -19.21 0.54
N THR A 30 -7.56 -18.68 -0.52
CA THR A 30 -8.61 -19.44 -1.24
C THR A 30 -8.83 -18.95 -2.68
N SER A 31 -8.14 -19.58 -3.62
CA SER A 31 -8.66 -19.81 -4.97
C SER A 31 -8.34 -21.24 -5.41
N GLN A 32 -8.61 -22.18 -4.51
CA GLN A 32 -9.35 -23.37 -4.92
C GLN A 32 -10.81 -22.90 -5.12
N ASP A 33 -11.32 -22.99 -6.36
CA ASP A 33 -12.72 -22.76 -6.81
C ASP A 33 -13.01 -21.59 -7.79
N PHE A 34 -12.02 -21.14 -8.56
CA PHE A 34 -12.27 -20.78 -9.96
C PHE A 34 -11.10 -21.28 -10.79
N GLN A 35 -11.34 -22.27 -11.65
CA GLN A 35 -10.30 -22.96 -12.41
C GLN A 35 -9.79 -22.05 -13.55
N ILE A 36 -9.14 -20.92 -13.22
CA ILE A 36 -8.45 -20.09 -14.21
C ILE A 36 -7.23 -20.87 -14.66
N SER A 37 -7.32 -21.48 -15.83
CA SER A 37 -6.16 -22.10 -16.49
C SER A 37 -5.24 -20.99 -17.00
N TYR A 38 -4.17 -20.69 -16.26
CA TYR A 38 -3.12 -19.75 -16.65
C TYR A 38 -2.21 -20.27 -17.79
N SER A 39 -2.78 -21.03 -18.73
CA SER A 39 -2.02 -21.77 -19.74
C SER A 39 -1.63 -20.92 -20.95
N HIS A 40 -2.38 -19.85 -21.26
CA HIS A 40 -2.13 -19.00 -22.43
C HIS A 40 -2.34 -17.50 -22.12
N CYS A 41 -1.35 -16.88 -21.50
CA CYS A 41 -1.29 -15.43 -21.38
C CYS A 41 -0.83 -14.80 -22.71
N HIS A 42 -1.68 -13.96 -23.31
CA HIS A 42 -1.30 -13.18 -24.49
C HIS A 42 -0.62 -11.88 -24.04
N GLU A 43 0.71 -11.92 -23.90
CA GLU A 43 1.52 -10.80 -23.39
C GLU A 43 1.32 -9.49 -24.18
N GLU A 44 1.09 -9.58 -25.49
CA GLU A 44 0.84 -8.40 -26.33
C GLU A 44 -0.49 -7.73 -25.97
N MET A 45 -1.55 -8.51 -25.75
CA MET A 45 -2.83 -7.96 -25.28
C MET A 45 -2.68 -7.36 -23.89
N LEU A 46 -1.98 -8.04 -22.98
CA LEU A 46 -1.71 -7.54 -21.63
C LEU A 46 -0.96 -6.20 -21.68
N LYS A 47 0.03 -6.07 -22.57
CA LYS A 47 0.77 -4.82 -22.76
C LYS A 47 -0.11 -3.70 -23.31
N ASN A 48 -1.01 -4.02 -24.25
CA ASN A 48 -1.92 -3.04 -24.86
C ASN A 48 -2.97 -2.54 -23.85
N TYR A 49 -3.74 -3.45 -23.26
CA TYR A 49 -4.76 -3.11 -22.27
C TYR A 49 -4.13 -2.51 -21.01
N GLY A 50 -2.98 -3.05 -20.55
CA GLY A 50 -2.25 -2.46 -19.43
C GLY A 50 -1.73 -1.05 -19.71
N GLY A 51 -1.49 -0.72 -20.99
CA GLY A 51 -1.20 0.65 -21.43
C GLY A 51 -2.35 1.61 -21.15
N GLN A 52 -3.61 1.17 -21.26
CA GLN A 52 -4.78 2.02 -20.97
C GLN A 52 -4.89 2.34 -19.48
N CYS A 53 -4.60 1.38 -18.59
CA CYS A 53 -4.52 1.66 -17.15
C CYS A 53 -3.43 2.70 -16.84
N TRP A 54 -2.30 2.61 -17.54
CA TRP A 54 -1.22 3.58 -17.40
C TRP A 54 -1.62 4.97 -17.89
N GLU A 55 -2.35 5.11 -18.99
CA GLU A 55 -2.83 6.42 -19.48
C GLU A 55 -3.69 7.13 -18.42
N ILE A 56 -4.64 6.42 -17.81
CA ILE A 56 -5.48 6.95 -16.74
C ILE A 56 -4.63 7.38 -15.53
N PHE A 57 -3.64 6.57 -15.16
CA PHE A 57 -2.71 6.89 -14.09
C PHE A 57 -1.86 8.13 -14.45
N ASN A 58 -1.39 8.22 -15.69
CA ASN A 58 -0.60 9.35 -16.17
C ASN A 58 -1.38 10.66 -16.11
N ASP A 59 -2.65 10.65 -16.49
CA ASP A 59 -3.52 11.82 -16.39
C ASP A 59 -3.69 12.22 -14.92
N SER A 60 -3.97 11.25 -14.04
CA SER A 60 -4.09 11.48 -12.59
C SER A 60 -2.81 12.04 -11.97
N MET A 61 -1.64 11.56 -12.39
CA MET A 61 -0.34 12.06 -11.91
C MET A 61 0.02 13.43 -12.48
N SER A 62 -0.47 13.74 -13.69
CA SER A 62 -0.30 15.05 -14.31
C SER A 62 -1.15 16.10 -13.61
N GLU A 63 -2.40 15.77 -13.27
CA GLU A 63 -3.29 16.62 -12.46
C GLU A 63 -2.76 16.82 -11.03
N LEU A 64 -2.15 15.78 -10.45
CA LEU A 64 -1.61 15.84 -9.09
C LEU A 64 -0.41 16.81 -8.96
N GLY A 65 0.35 17.02 -10.04
CA GLY A 65 1.51 17.91 -10.06
C GLY A 65 2.79 17.26 -9.52
N LYS A 66 3.93 17.66 -10.08
CA LYS A 66 5.26 17.08 -9.78
C LYS A 66 5.66 17.26 -8.33
N GLU A 67 5.23 18.35 -7.71
CA GLU A 67 5.47 18.69 -6.32
C GLU A 67 4.91 17.68 -5.34
N ASN A 68 3.90 16.91 -5.76
CA ASN A 68 3.20 15.93 -4.93
C ASN A 68 3.59 14.49 -5.26
N TRP A 69 4.43 14.23 -6.27
CA TRP A 69 4.80 12.87 -6.69
C TRP A 69 5.53 12.09 -5.61
N CYS A 70 6.27 12.75 -4.71
CA CYS A 70 6.98 12.09 -3.62
C CYS A 70 6.15 11.98 -2.33
N ASN A 71 4.92 12.49 -2.32
CA ASN A 71 4.02 12.33 -1.18
C ASN A 71 3.16 11.07 -1.40
N MET A 72 3.50 10.00 -0.68
CA MET A 72 2.80 8.72 -0.80
C MET A 72 1.31 8.84 -0.44
N GLU A 73 0.91 9.67 0.53
CA GLU A 73 -0.51 9.86 0.88
C GLU A 73 -1.33 10.44 -0.29
N MET A 74 -0.69 11.24 -1.13
CA MET A 74 -1.33 11.83 -2.31
C MET A 74 -1.40 10.86 -3.50
N VAL A 75 -0.39 10.00 -3.64
CA VAL A 75 -0.23 9.09 -4.78
C VAL A 75 -0.93 7.75 -4.58
N ILE A 76 -1.00 7.25 -3.34
CA ILE A 76 -1.44 5.88 -2.98
C ILE A 76 -2.78 5.52 -3.63
N ARG A 77 -3.74 6.46 -3.65
CA ARG A 77 -5.09 6.21 -4.19
C ARG A 77 -5.08 5.99 -5.71
N ASN A 78 -4.29 6.79 -6.44
CA ASN A 78 -4.20 6.64 -7.90
C ASN A 78 -3.35 5.42 -8.27
N TYR A 79 -2.32 5.13 -7.47
CA TYR A 79 -1.50 3.94 -7.62
C TYR A 79 -2.31 2.65 -7.40
N HIS A 80 -3.17 2.62 -6.37
CA HIS A 80 -4.10 1.52 -6.11
C HIS A 80 -5.06 1.26 -7.28
N LYS A 81 -5.64 2.32 -7.86
CA LYS A 81 -6.49 2.19 -9.05
C LYS A 81 -5.73 1.60 -10.24
N LEU A 82 -4.47 1.99 -10.41
CA LEU A 82 -3.60 1.41 -11.44
C LEU A 82 -3.37 -0.08 -11.17
N THR A 83 -3.04 -0.48 -9.94
CA THR A 83 -2.81 -1.90 -9.61
C THR A 83 -4.06 -2.74 -9.81
N GLU A 84 -5.23 -2.29 -9.34
CA GLU A 84 -6.51 -2.96 -9.54
C GLU A 84 -6.85 -3.12 -11.03
N CYS A 85 -6.63 -2.08 -11.84
CA CYS A 85 -6.88 -2.11 -13.28
C CYS A 85 -6.00 -3.16 -13.98
N ILE A 86 -4.71 -3.23 -13.62
CA ILE A 86 -3.77 -4.21 -14.19
C ILE A 86 -4.09 -5.63 -13.72
N GLU A 87 -4.44 -5.82 -12.45
CA GLU A 87 -4.84 -7.12 -11.91
C GLU A 87 -6.10 -7.64 -12.60
N PHE A 88 -7.10 -6.77 -12.79
CA PHE A 88 -8.32 -7.10 -13.53
C PHE A 88 -8.01 -7.56 -14.96
N ILE A 89 -7.13 -6.84 -15.68
CA ILE A 89 -6.73 -7.24 -17.04
C ILE A 89 -5.98 -8.57 -17.03
N CYS A 90 -5.10 -8.80 -16.05
CA CYS A 90 -4.40 -10.07 -15.92
C CYS A 90 -5.40 -11.22 -15.76
N ASN A 91 -6.37 -11.07 -14.85
CA ASN A 91 -7.42 -12.04 -14.64
C ASN A 91 -8.29 -12.26 -15.89
N ALA A 92 -8.67 -11.19 -16.59
CA ALA A 92 -9.46 -11.26 -17.82
C ALA A 92 -8.74 -11.97 -18.98
N LEU A 93 -7.41 -11.82 -19.07
CA LEU A 93 -6.58 -12.43 -20.10
C LEU A 93 -6.02 -13.81 -19.71
N GLY A 94 -6.37 -14.34 -18.53
CA GLY A 94 -5.80 -15.59 -18.02
C GLY A 94 -4.28 -15.50 -17.78
N CYS A 95 -3.78 -14.30 -17.48
CA CYS A 95 -2.40 -14.04 -17.10
C CYS A 95 -2.27 -14.06 -15.58
N PHE A 96 -1.22 -14.70 -15.07
CA PHE A 96 -0.91 -14.64 -13.63
C PHE A 96 -0.49 -13.21 -13.26
N TYR A 97 -0.94 -12.72 -12.10
CA TYR A 97 -0.50 -11.46 -11.52
C TYR A 97 0.29 -11.74 -10.23
N PRO A 98 1.45 -11.10 -10.01
CA PRO A 98 2.20 -10.27 -10.96
C PRO A 98 2.93 -11.12 -12.03
N ASN A 99 3.30 -10.51 -13.15
CA ASN A 99 4.13 -11.15 -14.19
C ASN A 99 5.17 -10.18 -14.78
N ARG A 100 6.08 -10.70 -15.61
CA ARG A 100 7.18 -9.94 -16.23
C ARG A 100 6.75 -8.73 -17.09
N VAL A 101 5.59 -8.77 -17.74
CA VAL A 101 5.07 -7.59 -18.49
C VAL A 101 4.63 -6.51 -17.53
N VAL A 102 3.92 -6.90 -16.47
CA VAL A 102 3.46 -6.00 -15.40
C VAL A 102 4.64 -5.39 -14.66
N GLU A 103 5.64 -6.18 -14.28
CA GLU A 103 6.86 -5.70 -13.62
C GLU A 103 7.57 -4.62 -14.44
N GLN A 104 7.74 -4.84 -15.76
CA GLN A 104 8.34 -3.84 -16.65
C GLN A 104 7.50 -2.56 -16.79
N LEU A 105 6.18 -2.65 -16.68
CA LEU A 105 5.31 -1.48 -16.63
C LEU A 105 5.55 -0.67 -15.35
N PHE A 106 5.51 -1.33 -14.20
CA PHE A 106 5.71 -0.66 -12.91
C PHE A 106 7.11 -0.07 -12.77
N VAL A 107 8.16 -0.74 -13.25
CA VAL A 107 9.53 -0.17 -13.28
C VAL A 107 9.58 1.11 -14.13
N ARG A 108 8.89 1.17 -15.28
CA ARG A 108 8.83 2.38 -16.10
C ARG A 108 8.10 3.51 -15.39
N ILE A 109 6.99 3.20 -14.74
CA ILE A 109 6.22 4.16 -13.92
C ILE A 109 7.09 4.72 -12.80
N HIS A 110 7.78 3.84 -12.07
CA HIS A 110 8.68 4.25 -11.00
C HIS A 110 9.79 5.18 -11.48
N ARG A 111 10.41 4.87 -12.62
CA ARG A 111 11.43 5.74 -13.23
C ARG A 111 10.86 7.07 -13.74
N GLN A 112 9.59 7.12 -14.12
CA GLN A 112 8.99 8.33 -14.69
C GLN A 112 8.55 9.33 -13.61
N TYR A 113 7.92 8.85 -12.53
CA TYR A 113 7.31 9.72 -11.52
C TYR A 113 8.13 9.81 -10.23
N PHE A 114 8.89 8.78 -9.87
CA PHE A 114 9.53 8.69 -8.55
C PHE A 114 11.06 8.70 -8.61
N SER A 115 11.68 8.85 -9.78
CA SER A 115 13.14 8.83 -9.92
C SER A 115 13.88 9.93 -9.15
N SER A 116 13.20 11.05 -8.90
CA SER A 116 13.75 12.22 -8.22
C SER A 116 13.26 12.34 -6.78
N CYS A 117 12.49 11.37 -6.30
CA CYS A 117 12.11 11.34 -4.90
C CYS A 117 13.33 10.97 -4.09
N ASN A 118 13.66 11.84 -3.14
CA ASN A 118 14.76 11.60 -2.23
C ASN A 118 14.39 10.38 -1.38
N ASN A 119 15.35 9.50 -1.10
CA ASN A 119 15.13 8.36 -0.20
C ASN A 119 15.08 8.89 1.25
N GLU A 120 14.10 9.73 1.56
CA GLU A 120 13.95 10.36 2.89
C GLU A 120 13.61 9.30 3.97
N GLU A 121 13.32 8.07 3.53
CA GLU A 121 13.06 6.90 4.35
C GLU A 121 14.27 5.98 4.57
N ASP A 122 15.47 6.36 4.14
CA ASP A 122 16.68 5.86 4.82
C ASP A 122 16.76 6.54 6.20
N LEU A 123 15.73 6.36 7.04
CA LEU A 123 15.91 6.49 8.48
C LEU A 123 16.96 5.44 8.81
N PRO A 124 18.18 5.85 9.17
CA PRO A 124 19.20 4.88 9.51
C PRO A 124 18.62 3.99 10.61
N ASP A 125 18.80 2.68 10.46
CA ASP A 125 18.49 1.73 11.52
C ASP A 125 18.97 2.30 12.86
N ALA A 126 18.17 2.10 13.91
CA ALA A 126 18.54 2.57 15.24
C ALA A 126 19.99 2.14 15.54
N PRO A 127 20.85 3.03 16.04
CA PRO A 127 22.27 2.72 16.23
C PRO A 127 22.42 1.39 17.00
N ALA A 128 23.41 0.57 16.62
CA ALA A 128 23.58 -0.77 17.20
C ALA A 128 23.56 -0.80 18.73
N GLY A 129 24.05 0.26 19.39
CA GLY A 129 23.99 0.40 20.84
C GLY A 129 22.56 0.55 21.40
N VAL A 130 21.67 1.27 20.71
CA VAL A 130 20.26 1.42 21.11
C VAL A 130 19.53 0.09 20.99
N VAL A 131 19.75 -0.64 19.90
CA VAL A 131 19.19 -1.98 19.69
C VAL A 131 19.67 -2.95 20.77
N LEU A 132 20.98 -2.91 21.07
CA LEU A 132 21.57 -3.76 22.11
C LEU A 132 20.99 -3.46 23.49
N VAL A 133 20.91 -2.18 23.88
CA VAL A 133 20.33 -1.78 25.17
C VAL A 133 18.85 -2.15 25.24
N SER A 134 18.07 -1.88 24.18
CA SER A 134 16.65 -2.23 24.10
C SER A 134 16.41 -3.73 24.18
N THR A 135 17.36 -4.56 23.72
CA THR A 135 17.28 -6.03 23.80
C THR A 135 17.72 -6.55 25.17
N LEU A 136 18.83 -6.06 25.72
CA LEU A 136 19.37 -6.53 27.00
C LEU A 136 18.54 -6.07 28.19
N LEU A 137 17.96 -4.86 28.12
CA LEU A 137 17.13 -4.30 29.18
C LEU A 137 15.96 -5.22 29.59
N PRO A 138 15.06 -5.66 28.70
CA PRO A 138 13.98 -6.57 29.07
C PRO A 138 14.50 -7.94 29.53
N ILE A 139 15.59 -8.46 28.93
CA ILE A 139 16.19 -9.74 29.34
C ILE A 139 16.66 -9.71 30.80
N LEU A 140 17.16 -8.57 31.27
CA LEU A 140 17.61 -8.42 32.66
C LEU A 140 16.48 -7.98 33.60
N LEU A 141 15.58 -7.10 33.14
CA LEU A 141 14.49 -6.56 33.95
C LEU A 141 13.44 -7.62 34.29
N ILE A 142 13.06 -8.48 33.34
CA ILE A 142 12.04 -9.52 33.58
C ILE A 142 12.42 -10.45 34.75
N PRO A 143 13.60 -11.13 34.76
CA PRO A 143 13.96 -12.01 35.87
C PRO A 143 14.17 -11.25 37.18
N PHE A 144 14.65 -10.00 37.13
CA PHE A 144 14.78 -9.16 38.31
C PHE A 144 13.42 -8.85 38.96
N ILE A 145 12.43 -8.47 38.15
CA ILE A 145 11.06 -8.23 38.61
C ILE A 145 10.45 -9.52 39.17
N VAL A 146 10.58 -10.64 38.45
CA VAL A 146 10.08 -11.95 38.91
C VAL A 146 10.70 -12.33 40.26
N TYR A 147 12.02 -12.15 40.41
CA TYR A 147 12.71 -12.40 41.67
C TYR A 147 12.15 -11.54 42.81
N ILE A 148 11.97 -10.24 42.58
CA ILE A 148 11.40 -9.34 43.59
C ILE A 148 9.99 -9.76 43.98
N VAL A 149 9.14 -10.13 43.02
CA VAL A 149 7.75 -10.56 43.28
C VAL A 149 7.72 -11.84 44.10
N VAL A 150 8.53 -12.84 43.74
CA VAL A 150 8.62 -14.11 44.49
C VAL A 150 9.14 -13.87 45.90
N TRP A 151 10.21 -13.09 46.04
CA TRP A 151 10.78 -12.77 47.34
C TRP A 151 9.79 -12.03 48.24
N LYS A 152 9.09 -11.01 47.71
CA LYS A 152 8.05 -10.29 48.46
C LYS A 152 6.86 -11.16 48.82
N SER A 153 6.50 -12.12 47.98
CA SER A 153 5.41 -13.07 48.26
C SER A 153 5.83 -14.03 49.38
N SER A 154 7.03 -14.60 49.31
CA SER A 154 7.58 -15.49 50.34
C SER A 154 7.86 -14.81 51.69
N LEU A 155 8.10 -13.49 51.71
CA LEU A 155 8.21 -12.72 52.97
C LEU A 155 6.85 -12.32 53.56
N ARG A 156 5.77 -12.43 52.78
CA ARG A 156 4.42 -12.03 53.19
C ARG A 156 3.54 -13.23 53.57
N ASP A 157 3.95 -14.43 53.18
CA ASP A 157 3.49 -15.72 53.72
C ASP A 157 4.24 -16.08 55.01
#